data_AF-A0A1C5WFK0-F1
#
_entry.id   AF-A0A1C5WFK0-F1
#
_cell.length_a   1.000
_cell.length_b   1.000
_cell.length_c   1.000
_cell.angle_alpha   90.00
_cell.angle_beta   90.00
_cell.angle_gamma   90.00
#
_symmetry.space_group_name_H-M   'P 1'
#
loop_
_entity.id
_entity.type
_entity.pdbx_description
1 polymer ?
#
loop_
_entity_poly.entity_id
_entity_poly.type
_entity_poly.pdbx_seq_one_letter_code
_entity_poly.pdbx_strand_id
1 'polypeptide(L)'
;MKEILGNNLEQFFFVLDYPKEYGAICTYKSNRYEVWLMDDEIFDMIADISEEKFVKFLGEDAWWRNSNGSVLYSLDKGEVTINNQKMIGWIRKPWDEEISRDINYQSLSEYLCEFIGASMPHNVVACAMDLSKFNHLTMGGLFKKYEPVED
;
A
#
# COMPACT_ATOMS: atom_id res chain seq x y z
N MET A 1 -6.58 14.41 -2.25
CA MET A 1 -5.53 13.48 -2.71
C MET A 1 -5.83 12.08 -2.21
N LYS A 2 -5.76 11.10 -3.11
CA LYS A 2 -6.03 9.67 -2.88
C LYS A 2 -4.77 8.88 -3.17
N GLU A 3 -4.45 7.93 -2.30
CA GLU A 3 -3.41 6.94 -2.57
C GLU A 3 -4.05 5.61 -3.00
N ILE A 4 -3.49 5.02 -4.05
CA ILE A 4 -3.83 3.67 -4.49
C ILE A 4 -2.56 2.83 -4.54
N LEU A 5 -2.74 1.52 -4.37
CA LEU A 5 -1.70 0.53 -4.59
C LEU A 5 -2.14 -0.34 -5.76
N GLY A 6 -1.21 -0.66 -6.65
CA GLY A 6 -1.51 -1.52 -7.79
C GLY A 6 -0.27 -2.08 -8.46
N ASN A 7 -0.49 -2.70 -9.60
CA ASN A 7 0.55 -3.23 -10.48
C ASN A 7 0.32 -2.72 -11.90
N ASN A 8 1.42 -2.34 -12.56
CA ASN A 8 1.46 -1.82 -13.93
C ASN A 8 0.58 -0.57 -14.18
N LEU A 9 0.59 0.38 -13.22
CA LEU A 9 -0.21 1.60 -13.31
C LEU A 9 0.48 2.73 -14.06
N GLU A 10 1.81 2.70 -14.20
CA GLU A 10 2.54 3.69 -14.98
C GLU A 10 2.02 3.83 -16.42
N GLN A 11 1.68 2.71 -17.07
CA GLN A 11 1.12 2.71 -18.42
C GLN A 11 -0.23 3.43 -18.49
N PHE A 12 -1.06 3.30 -17.45
CA PHE A 12 -2.36 3.97 -17.37
C PHE A 12 -2.18 5.49 -17.41
N PHE A 13 -1.28 6.01 -16.56
CA PHE A 13 -1.02 7.44 -16.50
C PHE A 13 -0.30 7.98 -17.73
N PHE A 14 0.45 7.14 -18.45
CA PHE A 14 1.06 7.52 -19.73
C PHE A 14 0.02 7.63 -20.87
N VAL A 15 -0.92 6.67 -20.97
CA VAL A 15 -1.92 6.62 -22.05
C VAL A 15 -2.96 7.75 -21.96
N LEU A 16 -3.23 8.27 -20.76
CA LEU A 16 -4.20 9.35 -20.57
C LEU A 16 -3.74 10.72 -21.10
N ASP A 17 -2.51 10.83 -21.63
CA ASP A 17 -1.90 12.09 -22.14
C ASP A 17 -2.11 13.27 -21.16
N TYR A 18 -2.03 12.96 -19.86
CA TYR A 18 -2.36 13.92 -18.82
C TYR A 18 -1.20 14.90 -18.62
N PRO A 19 -1.44 16.20 -18.43
CA PRO A 19 -0.37 17.15 -18.15
C PRO A 19 0.39 16.71 -16.89
N LYS A 20 1.68 16.36 -17.04
CA LYS A 20 2.59 15.98 -15.94
C LYS A 20 2.63 17.00 -14.80
N GLU A 21 2.19 18.22 -15.06
CA GLU A 21 2.21 19.36 -14.15
C GLU A 21 1.05 19.35 -13.13
N TYR A 22 0.02 18.51 -13.33
CA TYR A 22 -1.13 18.37 -12.42
C TYR A 22 -1.60 16.90 -12.25
N GLY A 23 -0.71 15.92 -12.44
CA GLY A 23 -1.07 14.50 -12.52
C GLY A 23 -0.55 13.60 -11.38
N ALA A 24 -1.11 12.39 -11.29
CA ALA A 24 -0.74 11.35 -10.34
C ALA A 24 0.78 11.18 -10.16
N ILE A 25 1.23 11.05 -8.92
CA ILE A 25 2.64 10.95 -8.53
C ILE A 25 2.93 9.53 -8.05
N CYS A 26 3.87 8.85 -8.71
CA CYS A 26 4.40 7.59 -8.20
C CYS A 26 5.27 7.88 -6.97
N THR A 27 4.84 7.39 -5.80
CA THR A 27 5.53 7.62 -4.52
C THR A 27 6.36 6.41 -4.08
N TYR A 28 6.07 5.24 -4.63
CA TYR A 28 6.83 4.01 -4.46
C TYR A 28 6.63 3.09 -5.66
N LYS A 29 7.70 2.38 -6.06
CA LYS A 29 7.67 1.38 -7.12
C LYS A 29 8.67 0.28 -6.82
N SER A 30 8.23 -0.97 -6.96
CA SER A 30 9.08 -2.15 -7.01
C SER A 30 8.71 -3.02 -8.21
N ASN A 31 9.35 -4.18 -8.33
CA ASN A 31 8.97 -5.24 -9.27
C ASN A 31 7.60 -5.89 -8.94
N ARG A 32 7.06 -5.71 -7.73
CA ARG A 32 5.83 -6.36 -7.25
C ARG A 32 4.60 -5.46 -7.25
N TYR A 33 4.77 -4.17 -6.97
CA TYR A 33 3.66 -3.21 -6.89
C TYR A 33 4.16 -1.76 -6.92
N GLU A 34 3.21 -0.85 -7.06
CA GLU A 34 3.37 0.59 -7.17
C GLU A 34 2.38 1.30 -6.24
N VAL A 35 2.79 2.46 -5.71
CA VAL A 35 1.91 3.35 -4.94
C VAL A 35 1.83 4.70 -5.63
N TRP A 36 0.60 5.14 -5.92
CA TRP A 36 0.33 6.37 -6.64
C TRP A 36 -0.55 7.30 -5.82
N LEU A 37 -0.16 8.57 -5.76
CA LEU A 37 -0.89 9.66 -5.11
C LEU A 37 -1.49 10.57 -6.18
N MET A 38 -2.80 10.74 -6.19
CA MET A 38 -3.52 11.53 -7.21
C MET A 38 -4.63 12.39 -6.60
N ASP A 39 -5.22 13.30 -7.37
CA ASP A 39 -6.42 14.02 -6.95
C ASP A 39 -7.68 13.18 -7.14
N ASP A 40 -8.84 13.77 -6.79
CA ASP A 40 -10.11 13.06 -6.87
C ASP A 40 -10.57 12.88 -8.33
N GLU A 41 -10.24 13.82 -9.23
CA GLU A 41 -10.61 13.72 -10.66
C GLU A 41 -9.93 12.52 -11.33
N ILE A 42 -8.62 12.32 -11.11
CA ILE A 42 -7.90 11.16 -11.65
C ILE A 42 -8.35 9.86 -10.98
N PHE A 43 -8.66 9.91 -9.68
CA PHE A 43 -9.19 8.76 -8.96
C PHE A 43 -10.54 8.30 -9.54
N ASP A 44 -11.44 9.23 -9.83
CA ASP A 44 -12.74 8.92 -10.40
C ASP A 44 -12.59 8.33 -11.81
N MET A 45 -11.64 8.82 -12.62
CA MET A 45 -11.35 8.24 -13.94
C MET A 45 -10.89 6.77 -13.89
N ILE A 46 -9.99 6.43 -12.96
CA ILE A 46 -9.55 5.03 -12.80
C ILE A 46 -10.62 4.16 -12.13
N ALA A 47 -11.52 4.75 -11.33
CA ALA A 47 -12.66 4.06 -10.76
C ALA A 47 -13.74 3.73 -11.81
N ASP A 48 -13.94 4.61 -12.79
CA ASP A 48 -14.99 4.49 -13.81
C ASP A 48 -14.60 3.63 -15.04
N ILE A 49 -13.32 3.26 -15.19
CA ILE A 49 -12.89 2.40 -16.29
C ILE A 49 -13.40 0.96 -16.08
N SER A 50 -13.98 0.37 -17.13
CA SER A 50 -14.37 -1.03 -17.08
C SER A 50 -13.15 -1.95 -16.98
N GLU A 51 -13.30 -3.09 -16.31
CA GLU A 51 -12.25 -4.09 -16.18
C GLU A 51 -11.72 -4.58 -17.55
N GLU A 52 -12.60 -4.81 -18.52
CA GLU A 52 -12.20 -5.17 -19.89
C GLU A 52 -11.28 -4.12 -20.53
N LYS A 53 -11.62 -2.84 -20.36
CA LYS A 53 -10.84 -1.74 -20.92
C LYS A 53 -9.52 -1.55 -20.15
N PHE A 54 -9.55 -1.72 -18.83
CA PHE A 54 -8.37 -1.68 -17.96
C PHE A 54 -7.36 -2.76 -18.34
N VAL A 55 -7.79 -4.02 -18.41
CA VAL A 55 -6.95 -5.17 -18.81
C VAL A 55 -6.45 -5.02 -20.25
N LYS A 56 -7.30 -4.54 -21.18
CA LYS A 56 -6.88 -4.31 -22.57
C LYS A 56 -5.73 -3.29 -22.68
N PHE A 57 -5.68 -2.30 -21.79
CA PHE A 57 -4.62 -1.28 -21.80
C PHE A 57 -3.38 -1.69 -21.02
N LEU A 58 -3.54 -2.41 -19.91
CA LEU A 58 -2.47 -2.62 -18.93
C LEU A 58 -2.04 -4.09 -18.82
N GLY A 59 -2.68 -5.00 -19.55
CA GLY A 59 -2.42 -6.44 -19.47
C GLY A 59 -3.19 -7.14 -18.35
N GLU A 60 -3.15 -8.47 -18.39
CA GLU A 60 -3.93 -9.35 -17.50
C GLU A 60 -3.46 -9.29 -16.03
N ASP A 61 -2.19 -8.95 -15.80
CA ASP A 61 -1.60 -8.85 -14.46
C ASP A 61 -1.81 -7.47 -13.79
N ALA A 62 -2.44 -6.52 -14.49
CA ALA A 62 -2.69 -5.20 -13.94
C ALA A 62 -3.81 -5.23 -12.91
N TRP A 63 -3.62 -4.50 -11.81
CA TRP A 63 -4.64 -4.34 -10.79
C TRP A 63 -4.40 -3.08 -9.98
N TRP A 64 -5.45 -2.62 -9.29
CA TRP A 64 -5.33 -1.56 -8.29
C TRP A 64 -6.38 -1.70 -7.20
N ARG A 65 -6.09 -1.14 -6.03
CA ARG A 65 -7.02 -1.05 -4.90
C ARG A 65 -6.77 0.25 -4.13
N ASN A 66 -7.83 0.77 -3.52
CA ASN A 66 -7.76 1.79 -2.48
C ASN A 66 -8.48 1.30 -1.22
N SER A 67 -8.22 1.96 -0.10
CA SER A 67 -8.97 1.75 1.14
C SER A 67 -8.90 2.99 2.01
N ASN A 68 -9.88 3.16 2.91
CA ASN A 68 -9.85 4.20 3.95
C ASN A 68 -9.05 3.76 5.19
N GLY A 69 -8.75 2.46 5.31
CA GLY A 69 -8.10 1.86 6.47
C GLY A 69 -8.58 0.43 6.71
N SER A 70 -8.00 -0.22 7.70
CA SER A 70 -8.33 -1.57 8.14
C SER A 70 -9.30 -1.55 9.32
N VAL A 71 -10.00 -2.67 9.53
CA VAL A 71 -10.76 -2.91 10.77
C VAL A 71 -9.84 -3.09 11.99
N LEU A 72 -8.54 -3.25 11.76
CA LEU A 72 -7.52 -3.45 12.79
C LEU A 72 -7.05 -2.12 13.39
N TYR A 73 -7.56 -0.98 12.92
CA TYR A 73 -7.16 0.35 13.39
C TYR A 73 -7.16 0.48 14.91
N SER A 74 -8.09 -0.18 15.62
CA SER A 74 -8.25 -0.08 17.07
C SER A 74 -7.36 -1.04 17.88
N LEU A 75 -6.68 -2.01 17.24
CA LEU A 75 -5.83 -2.98 17.95
C LEU A 75 -4.62 -2.30 18.62
N ASP A 76 -4.04 -2.96 19.62
CA ASP A 76 -2.87 -2.47 20.35
C ASP A 76 -1.68 -2.20 19.42
N LYS A 77 -1.04 -1.05 19.64
CA LYS A 77 0.10 -0.56 18.84
C LYS A 77 1.31 -0.37 19.73
N GLY A 78 2.48 -0.55 19.15
CA GLY A 78 3.74 -0.34 19.82
C GLY A 78 4.90 -0.35 18.83
N GLU A 79 6.10 -0.28 19.37
CA GLU A 79 7.31 -0.33 18.56
C GLU A 79 7.55 -1.75 18.03
N VAL A 80 7.75 -1.85 16.72
CA VAL A 80 8.17 -3.06 16.02
C VAL A 80 9.42 -2.75 15.18
N THR A 81 10.19 -3.79 14.84
CA THR A 81 11.40 -3.63 14.01
C THR A 81 11.15 -4.24 12.64
N ILE A 82 11.07 -3.41 11.60
CA ILE A 82 10.84 -3.83 10.22
C ILE A 82 11.98 -3.34 9.36
N ASN A 83 12.60 -4.22 8.57
CA ASN A 83 13.74 -3.88 7.72
C ASN A 83 14.85 -3.13 8.51
N ASN A 84 15.19 -3.66 9.70
CA ASN A 84 16.16 -3.06 10.63
C ASN A 84 15.82 -1.63 11.10
N GLN A 85 14.59 -1.16 10.91
CA GLN A 85 14.13 0.17 11.32
C GLN A 85 12.94 0.07 12.28
N LYS A 86 12.84 1.05 13.19
CA LYS A 86 11.71 1.14 14.11
C LYS A 86 10.47 1.69 13.41
N MET A 87 9.33 1.07 13.67
CA MET A 87 8.00 1.46 13.18
C MET A 87 7.00 1.36 14.32
N ILE A 88 5.99 2.23 14.34
CA ILE A 88 4.78 2.01 15.13
C ILE A 88 3.88 1.06 14.35
N GLY A 89 3.72 -0.17 14.85
CA GLY A 89 2.90 -1.21 14.25
C GLY A 89 1.96 -1.84 15.27
N TRP A 90 1.13 -2.76 14.82
CA TRP A 90 0.35 -3.61 15.73
C TRP A 90 1.26 -4.58 16.46
N ILE A 91 1.06 -4.67 17.76
CA ILE A 91 1.80 -5.57 18.66
C ILE A 91 0.96 -6.77 19.12
N ARG A 92 -0.27 -6.85 18.63
CA ARG A 92 -1.20 -7.94 18.90
C ARG A 92 -1.71 -8.50 17.58
N LYS A 93 -1.70 -9.83 17.46
CA LYS A 93 -2.27 -10.50 16.28
C LYS A 93 -3.79 -10.39 16.30
N PRO A 94 -4.47 -10.28 15.14
CA PRO A 94 -5.93 -10.15 15.11
C PRO A 94 -6.71 -11.31 15.74
N TRP A 95 -6.12 -12.50 15.80
CA TRP A 95 -6.72 -13.73 16.34
C TRP A 95 -6.17 -14.13 17.71
N ASP A 96 -5.37 -13.27 18.35
CA ASP A 96 -4.71 -13.54 19.61
C ASP A 96 -5.02 -12.43 20.63
N GLU A 97 -5.11 -12.80 21.90
CA GLU A 97 -5.27 -11.86 22.99
C GLU A 97 -3.92 -11.38 23.55
N GLU A 98 -2.83 -12.11 23.28
CA GLU A 98 -1.51 -11.79 23.81
C GLU A 98 -0.78 -10.67 23.04
N ILE A 99 -0.15 -9.77 23.80
CA ILE A 99 0.74 -8.75 23.26
C ILE A 99 2.12 -9.36 23.02
N SER A 100 2.57 -9.32 21.76
CA SER A 100 3.92 -9.69 21.37
C SER A 100 4.90 -8.56 21.70
N ARG A 101 6.04 -8.91 22.30
CA ARG A 101 7.07 -7.94 22.74
C ARG A 101 8.32 -7.90 21.87
N ASP A 102 8.50 -8.90 21.01
CA ASP A 102 9.65 -9.01 20.11
C ASP A 102 9.15 -9.29 18.69
N ILE A 103 8.87 -8.20 17.97
CA ILE A 103 8.38 -8.24 16.59
C ILE A 103 9.49 -7.73 15.70
N ASN A 104 10.07 -8.65 14.93
CA ASN A 104 11.14 -8.38 13.99
C ASN A 104 10.87 -9.10 12.66
N TYR A 105 10.81 -8.33 11.58
CA TYR A 105 10.58 -8.82 10.22
C TYR A 105 11.51 -8.13 9.22
N GLN A 106 11.87 -8.83 8.15
CA GLN A 106 12.81 -8.30 7.16
C GLN A 106 12.15 -7.30 6.22
N SER A 107 10.82 -7.38 6.04
CA SER A 107 10.05 -6.48 5.19
C SER A 107 8.68 -6.15 5.78
N LEU A 108 8.09 -5.04 5.30
CA LEU A 108 6.73 -4.66 5.63
C LEU A 108 5.74 -5.71 5.15
N SER A 109 5.90 -6.21 3.92
CA SER A 109 5.05 -7.26 3.36
C SER A 109 5.07 -8.54 4.21
N GLU A 110 6.24 -8.96 4.69
CA GLU A 110 6.39 -10.14 5.55
C GLU A 110 5.67 -9.93 6.90
N TYR A 111 5.84 -8.77 7.53
CA TYR A 111 5.10 -8.43 8.75
C TYR A 111 3.57 -8.44 8.55
N LEU A 112 3.10 -7.84 7.45
CA LEU A 112 1.68 -7.83 7.12
C LEU A 112 1.16 -9.26 6.86
N CYS A 113 1.91 -10.09 6.14
CA CYS A 113 1.52 -11.45 5.83
C CYS A 113 1.54 -12.36 7.05
N GLU A 114 2.69 -12.45 7.73
CA GLU A 114 2.94 -13.47 8.75
C GLU A 114 2.44 -13.08 10.14
N PHE A 115 2.50 -11.79 10.50
CA PHE A 115 2.06 -11.32 11.82
C PHE A 115 0.60 -10.88 11.81
N ILE A 116 0.19 -10.15 10.78
CA ILE A 116 -1.17 -9.57 10.69
C ILE A 116 -2.14 -10.48 9.91
N GLY A 117 -1.65 -11.38 9.06
CA GLY A 117 -2.50 -12.22 8.20
C GLY A 117 -3.06 -11.47 6.98
N ALA A 118 -2.46 -10.35 6.59
CA ALA A 118 -2.85 -9.52 5.46
C ALA A 118 -1.97 -9.83 4.23
N SER A 119 -2.33 -10.87 3.47
CA SER A 119 -1.60 -11.28 2.25
C SER A 119 -2.29 -10.86 0.95
N MET A 120 -3.58 -10.53 0.99
CA MET A 120 -4.35 -10.12 -0.19
C MET A 120 -4.17 -8.62 -0.45
N PRO A 121 -4.09 -8.18 -1.73
CA PRO A 121 -3.94 -6.77 -2.11
C PRO A 121 -4.80 -5.77 -1.33
N HIS A 122 -6.11 -6.01 -1.24
CA HIS A 122 -7.02 -5.09 -0.55
C HIS A 122 -6.73 -4.98 0.96
N ASN A 123 -6.33 -6.08 1.59
CA ASN A 123 -5.98 -6.11 3.01
C ASN A 123 -4.64 -5.41 3.27
N VAL A 124 -3.66 -5.62 2.38
CA VAL A 124 -2.37 -4.92 2.42
C VAL A 124 -2.59 -3.42 2.33
N VAL A 125 -3.41 -2.94 1.38
CA VAL A 125 -3.72 -1.51 1.23
C VAL A 125 -4.40 -0.95 2.47
N ALA A 126 -5.43 -1.62 2.98
CA ALA A 126 -6.13 -1.21 4.18
C ALA A 126 -5.19 -1.08 5.39
N CYS A 127 -4.29 -2.05 5.58
CA CYS A 127 -3.33 -2.03 6.67
C CYS A 127 -2.25 -0.96 6.46
N ALA A 128 -1.70 -0.85 5.26
CA ALA A 128 -0.67 0.14 4.93
C ALA A 128 -1.18 1.58 5.14
N MET A 129 -2.45 1.86 4.81
CA MET A 129 -3.08 3.16 5.09
C MET A 129 -3.07 3.51 6.58
N ASP A 130 -3.33 2.54 7.46
CA ASP A 130 -3.34 2.78 8.90
C ASP A 130 -1.92 2.89 9.47
N LEU A 131 -1.01 2.01 9.06
CA LEU A 131 0.40 2.10 9.43
C LEU A 131 1.01 3.43 9.00
N SER A 132 0.65 3.93 7.82
CA SER A 132 1.09 5.24 7.32
C SER A 132 0.63 6.36 8.26
N LYS A 133 -0.63 6.32 8.71
CA LYS A 133 -1.15 7.28 9.71
C LYS A 133 -0.41 7.17 11.04
N PHE A 134 -0.17 5.96 11.55
CA PHE A 134 0.52 5.75 12.83
C PHE A 134 1.95 6.28 12.82
N ASN A 135 2.60 6.26 11.64
CA ASN A 135 4.00 6.65 11.48
C ASN A 135 4.16 8.05 10.85
N HIS A 136 3.06 8.77 10.59
CA HIS A 136 3.05 10.07 9.92
C HIS A 136 3.77 10.05 8.55
N LEU A 137 3.53 9.01 7.77
CA LEU A 137 4.05 8.82 6.41
C LEU A 137 2.90 8.79 5.40
N THR A 138 3.23 8.98 4.12
CA THR A 138 2.37 8.53 3.02
C THR A 138 2.52 7.02 2.86
N MET A 139 1.58 6.35 2.18
CA MET A 139 1.69 4.92 1.90
C MET A 139 2.96 4.61 1.10
N GLY A 140 3.29 5.42 0.08
CA GLY A 140 4.56 5.25 -0.62
C GLY A 140 5.78 5.47 0.27
N GLY A 141 5.73 6.44 1.19
CA GLY A 141 6.79 6.66 2.17
C GLY A 141 6.97 5.51 3.15
N LEU A 142 5.87 4.87 3.57
CA LEU A 142 5.87 3.67 4.40
C LEU A 142 6.59 2.52 3.68
N PHE A 143 6.18 2.19 2.46
CA PHE A 143 6.82 1.13 1.67
C PHE A 143 8.28 1.45 1.36
N LYS A 144 8.61 2.69 0.98
CA LYS A 144 10.00 3.10 0.73
C LYS A 144 10.91 2.91 1.95
N LYS A 145 10.36 3.07 3.15
CA LYS A 145 11.12 3.00 4.40
C LYS A 145 11.26 1.58 4.92
N TYR A 146 10.19 0.80 4.85
CA TYR A 146 10.07 -0.49 5.54
C TYR A 146 10.01 -1.70 4.62
N GLU A 147 9.81 -1.51 3.31
CA GLU A 147 10.03 -2.57 2.32
C GLU A 147 11.44 -2.45 1.74
N PRO A 148 12.24 -3.53 1.73
CA PRO A 148 13.49 -3.54 0.99
C PRO A 148 13.20 -3.40 -0.51
N VAL A 149 13.98 -2.57 -1.19
CA VAL A 149 13.96 -2.51 -2.66
C VAL A 149 14.72 -3.75 -3.15
N GLU A 150 14.04 -4.62 -3.88
CA GLU A 150 14.69 -5.73 -4.59
C GLU A 150 15.44 -5.14 -5.80
N ASP A 151 16.76 -5.36 -5.86
CA ASP A 151 17.65 -4.99 -6.98
C ASP A 151 17.42 -5.87 -8.22
#